data_AF-A0A7W9FX94-F1
#
_entry.id   AF-A0A7W9FX94-F1
#
_cell.length_a   1.000
_cell.length_b   1.000
_cell.length_c   1.000
_cell.angle_alpha   90.00
_cell.angle_beta   90.00
_cell.angle_gamma   90.00
#
_symmetry.space_group_name_H-M   'P 1'
#
loop_
_entity.id
_entity.type
_entity.pdbx_description
1 polymer ?
#
loop_
_entity_poly.entity_id
_entity_poly.type
_entity_poly.pdbx_seq_one_letter_code
_entity_poly.pdbx_strand_id
1 'polypeptide(L)'
;MSPHEQSLRCLAVRVVLDAGEIDGIELETFLNEVAGPHQWLSTTEWLFVDPPSEADDWPTVPVVMPEEVAVRAILEDLTGDPPRILFDHATTPAETRKWRWVAFQVAPNPQGQGRFPWERFNA
;
A
#
# COMPACT_ATOMS: atom_id res chain seq x y z
N MET A 1 -17.02 -21.75 7.52
CA MET A 1 -16.19 -20.67 8.06
C MET A 1 -16.31 -19.53 7.09
N SER A 2 -16.89 -18.40 7.47
CA SER A 2 -16.89 -17.22 6.60
C SER A 2 -15.43 -16.85 6.33
N PRO A 3 -15.04 -16.53 5.09
CA PRO A 3 -13.70 -16.04 4.83
C PRO A 3 -13.54 -14.75 5.65
N HIS A 4 -12.72 -14.80 6.68
CA HIS A 4 -12.36 -13.60 7.41
C HIS A 4 -11.60 -12.72 6.41
N GLU A 5 -12.20 -11.62 5.97
CA GLU A 5 -11.45 -10.58 5.26
C GLU A 5 -10.28 -10.20 6.18
N GLN A 6 -9.06 -10.40 5.69
CA GLN A 6 -7.87 -9.99 6.42
C GLN A 6 -7.95 -8.48 6.67
N SER A 7 -7.70 -8.07 7.91
CA SER A 7 -7.50 -6.67 8.24
C SER A 7 -6.40 -6.09 7.36
N LEU A 8 -6.62 -4.87 6.86
CA LEU A 8 -5.64 -4.16 6.04
C LEU A 8 -5.12 -2.93 6.78
N ARG A 9 -3.88 -2.59 6.47
CA ARG A 9 -3.26 -1.32 6.89
C ARG A 9 -2.95 -0.51 5.64
N CYS A 10 -3.22 0.78 5.72
CA CYS A 10 -2.83 1.77 4.74
C CYS A 10 -1.66 2.57 5.30
N LEU A 11 -0.52 2.51 4.61
CA LEU A 11 0.71 3.17 4.97
C LEU A 11 0.90 4.43 4.12
N ALA A 12 1.54 5.44 4.69
CA ALA A 12 2.14 6.53 3.91
C ALA A 12 3.60 6.20 3.65
N VAL A 13 3.95 5.99 2.38
CA VAL A 13 5.30 5.62 1.97
C VAL A 13 5.95 6.78 1.23
N ARG A 14 7.10 7.23 1.72
CA ARG A 14 7.93 8.25 1.07
C ARG A 14 8.39 7.75 -0.29
N VAL A 15 8.23 8.58 -1.30
CA VAL A 15 8.71 8.28 -2.66
C VAL A 15 9.92 9.13 -3.02
N VAL A 16 10.80 8.56 -3.84
CA VAL A 16 11.82 9.32 -4.54
C VAL A 16 11.20 9.90 -5.82
N LEU A 17 11.54 11.14 -6.13
CA LEU A 17 11.14 11.75 -7.39
C LEU A 17 12.29 11.69 -8.39
N ASP A 18 12.00 11.28 -9.62
CA ASP A 18 12.88 11.43 -10.79
C ASP A 18 12.21 12.39 -11.78
N ALA A 19 12.92 13.46 -12.14
CA ALA A 19 12.40 14.55 -12.99
C ALA A 19 11.05 15.15 -12.53
N GLY A 20 10.70 15.05 -11.24
CA GLY A 20 9.45 15.53 -10.66
C GLY A 20 8.29 14.54 -10.71
N GLU A 21 8.51 13.34 -11.25
CA GLU A 21 7.57 12.23 -11.22
C GLU A 21 8.01 11.18 -10.19
N ILE A 22 7.07 10.34 -9.73
CA ILE A 22 7.39 9.25 -8.81
C ILE A 22 8.27 8.23 -9.53
N ASP A 23 9.43 7.92 -8.97
CA ASP A 23 10.23 6.79 -9.43
C ASP A 23 9.53 5.48 -9.03
N GLY A 24 8.74 4.94 -9.96
CA GLY A 24 7.98 3.72 -9.75
C GLY A 24 8.85 2.47 -9.57
N ILE A 25 10.05 2.44 -10.17
CA ILE A 25 10.97 1.29 -10.06
C ILE A 25 11.57 1.25 -8.65
N GLU A 26 11.97 2.42 -8.14
CA GLU A 26 12.52 2.57 -6.80
C GLU A 26 11.47 2.22 -5.73
N LEU A 27 10.24 2.72 -5.89
CA LEU A 27 9.12 2.39 -5.00
C LEU A 27 8.80 0.89 -5.02
N GLU A 28 8.71 0.28 -6.22
CA GLU A 28 8.44 -1.16 -6.36
C GLU A 28 9.55 -2.00 -5.72
N THR A 29 10.81 -1.62 -5.93
CA THR A 29 11.97 -2.32 -5.36
C THR A 29 11.90 -2.34 -3.85
N PHE A 30 11.70 -1.17 -3.24
CA PHE A 30 11.57 -1.04 -1.79
C PHE A 30 10.40 -1.85 -1.23
N LEU A 31 9.19 -1.70 -1.81
CA LEU A 31 8.02 -2.42 -1.31
C LEU A 31 8.16 -3.94 -1.47
N ASN A 32 8.78 -4.40 -2.56
CA ASN A 32 9.06 -5.82 -2.73
C ASN A 32 10.10 -6.35 -1.73
N GLU A 33 11.05 -5.51 -1.30
CA GLU A 33 12.01 -5.86 -0.26
C GLU A 33 11.33 -6.01 1.10
N VAL A 34 10.58 -4.99 1.54
CA VAL A 34 10.04 -4.94 2.92
C VAL A 34 8.71 -5.69 3.11
N ALA A 35 7.86 -5.69 2.09
CA ALA A 35 6.54 -6.32 2.13
C ALA A 35 6.52 -7.66 1.39
N GLY A 36 7.43 -7.87 0.44
CA GLY A 36 7.42 -9.02 -0.45
C GLY A 36 6.60 -8.78 -1.72
N PRO A 37 6.89 -9.52 -2.81
CA PRO A 37 6.22 -9.32 -4.08
C PRO A 37 4.73 -9.69 -3.99
N HIS A 38 3.89 -8.86 -4.62
CA HIS A 38 2.43 -9.01 -4.65
C HIS A 38 1.73 -8.92 -3.27
N GLN A 39 2.42 -8.43 -2.23
CA GLN A 39 1.84 -8.26 -0.90
C GLN A 39 1.34 -6.83 -0.61
N TRP A 40 1.37 -5.96 -1.61
CA TRP A 40 1.03 -4.55 -1.47
C TRP A 40 0.29 -4.05 -2.72
N LEU A 41 -0.42 -2.94 -2.57
CA LEU A 41 -1.07 -2.19 -3.64
C LEU A 41 -0.94 -0.70 -3.33
N SER A 42 -0.56 0.12 -4.31
CA SER A 42 -0.47 1.57 -4.15
C SER A 42 -1.36 2.32 -5.14
N THR A 43 -1.58 3.60 -4.88
CA THR A 43 -2.16 4.57 -5.81
C THR A 43 -1.56 5.94 -5.54
N THR A 44 -1.76 6.92 -6.43
CA THR A 44 -1.34 8.31 -6.21
C THR A 44 -2.39 9.14 -5.48
N GLU A 45 -3.61 8.62 -5.32
CA GLU A 45 -4.73 9.33 -4.70
C GLU A 45 -4.98 8.88 -3.26
N TRP A 46 -5.01 9.84 -2.33
CA TRP A 46 -5.44 9.59 -0.96
C TRP A 46 -6.96 9.43 -0.89
N LEU A 47 -7.43 8.20 -0.71
CA LEU A 47 -8.84 7.87 -0.87
C LEU A 47 -9.74 8.28 0.31
N PHE A 48 -9.16 8.48 1.52
CA PHE A 48 -9.93 8.67 2.78
C PHE A 48 -9.18 9.25 3.97
N VAL A 49 -7.87 9.05 4.04
CA VAL A 49 -7.03 9.66 5.07
C VAL A 49 -6.54 10.98 4.50
N ASP A 50 -6.62 12.05 5.27
CA ASP A 50 -5.88 13.26 4.90
C ASP A 50 -4.41 12.84 4.73
N PRO A 51 -3.77 13.11 3.57
CA PRO A 51 -2.36 12.79 3.41
C PRO A 51 -1.64 13.31 4.63
N PRO A 52 -0.81 12.50 5.32
CA PRO A 52 -0.12 12.98 6.51
C PRO A 52 0.64 14.25 6.10
N SER A 53 0.16 15.38 6.61
CA SER A 53 0.57 16.71 6.16
C SER A 53 1.99 17.06 6.58
N GLU A 54 2.59 16.24 7.44
CA GLU A 54 3.79 16.52 8.24
C GLU A 54 4.84 15.42 8.09
N ALA A 55 5.17 15.06 6.86
CA ALA A 55 6.51 14.54 6.59
C ALA A 55 7.29 15.61 5.84
N ASP A 56 7.48 16.77 6.48
CA ASP A 56 8.45 17.83 6.18
C ASP A 56 9.06 17.75 4.76
N ASP A 57 8.29 18.20 3.76
CA ASP A 57 8.72 18.34 2.35
C ASP A 57 8.88 17.06 1.51
N TRP A 58 8.55 15.87 2.01
CA TRP A 58 8.69 14.63 1.26
C TRP A 58 7.37 14.16 0.62
N PRO A 59 7.33 13.92 -0.70
CA PRO A 59 6.15 13.34 -1.34
C PRO A 59 5.93 11.92 -0.82
N THR A 60 4.66 11.59 -0.59
CA THR A 60 4.24 10.26 -0.13
C THR A 60 3.10 9.72 -0.98
N VAL A 61 3.01 8.39 -1.04
CA VAL A 61 1.87 7.69 -1.64
C VAL A 61 1.21 6.76 -0.63
N PRO A 62 -0.12 6.57 -0.72
CA PRO A 62 -0.81 5.56 0.05
C PRO A 62 -0.48 4.15 -0.49
N VAL A 63 -0.15 3.24 0.41
CA VAL A 63 0.09 1.83 0.11
C VAL A 63 -0.72 0.95 1.05
N VAL A 64 -1.57 0.08 0.52
CA VAL A 64 -2.36 -0.88 1.30
C VAL A 64 -1.76 -2.28 1.23
N MET A 65 -1.74 -2.97 2.36
CA MET A 65 -1.29 -4.36 2.48
C MET A 65 -2.01 -5.07 3.65
N PRO A 66 -1.97 -6.41 3.73
CA PRO A 66 -2.46 -7.15 4.90
C PRO A 66 -1.77 -6.70 6.19
N GLU A 67 -2.48 -6.74 7.31
CA GLU A 67 -1.96 -6.24 8.60
C GLU A 67 -0.63 -6.88 9.01
N GLU A 68 -0.51 -8.20 8.90
CA GLU A 68 0.74 -8.91 9.23
C GLU A 68 1.92 -8.47 8.35
N VAL A 69 1.65 -8.17 7.07
CA VAL A 69 2.65 -7.68 6.12
C VAL A 69 3.06 -6.26 6.47
N ALA A 70 2.10 -5.39 6.81
CA ALA A 70 2.36 -4.02 7.20
C ALA A 70 3.24 -3.95 8.45
N VAL A 71 2.93 -4.76 9.46
CA VAL A 71 3.75 -4.81 10.69
C VAL A 71 5.18 -5.22 10.37
N ARG A 72 5.38 -6.24 9.52
CA ARG A 72 6.73 -6.62 9.08
C ARG A 72 7.42 -5.49 8.34
N ALA A 73 6.76 -4.89 7.35
CA ALA A 73 7.32 -3.82 6.54
C ALA A 73 7.74 -2.61 7.41
N ILE A 74 6.92 -2.22 8.38
CA ILE A 74 7.26 -1.16 9.35
C ILE A 74 8.50 -1.54 10.15
N LEU A 75 8.55 -2.76 10.70
CA LEU A 75 9.69 -3.21 11.51
C LEU A 75 11.00 -3.27 10.70
N GLU A 76 10.93 -3.65 9.42
CA GLU A 76 12.08 -3.67 8.52
C GLU A 76 12.52 -2.24 8.15
N ASP A 77 11.58 -1.34 7.84
CA ASP A 77 11.86 0.07 7.53
C ASP A 77 12.42 0.86 8.72
N LEU A 78 12.08 0.50 9.97
CA LEU A 78 12.68 1.11 11.18
C LEU A 78 14.21 0.97 11.24
N THR A 79 14.78 0.04 10.48
CA THR A 79 16.25 -0.11 10.35
C THR A 79 16.85 0.72 9.22
N GLY A 80 16.02 1.28 8.34
CA GLY A 80 16.42 2.18 7.25
C GLY A 80 16.61 3.61 7.75
N ASP A 81 17.64 4.29 7.25
CA ASP A 81 17.92 5.70 7.55
C ASP A 81 18.01 6.53 6.25
N PRO A 82 17.10 7.48 5.99
CA PRO A 82 15.92 7.83 6.80
C PRO A 82 14.73 6.89 6.54
N PRO A 83 13.83 6.67 7.51
CA PRO A 83 12.68 5.79 7.37
C PRO A 83 11.77 6.26 6.22
N ARG A 84 11.13 5.32 5.53
CA ARG A 84 10.23 5.60 4.41
C ARG A 84 8.76 5.43 4.74
N ILE A 85 8.42 4.60 5.71
CA ILE A 85 7.05 4.40 6.17
C ILE A 85 6.79 5.41 7.28
N LEU A 86 6.00 6.43 6.97
CA LEU A 86 5.86 7.62 7.82
C LEU A 86 4.56 7.61 8.62
N PHE A 87 3.57 6.85 8.15
CA PHE A 87 2.27 6.77 8.79
C PHE A 87 1.66 5.39 8.57
N ASP A 88 0.83 4.97 9.52
CA ASP A 88 0.17 3.66 9.53
C ASP A 88 -1.28 3.79 10.05
N HIS A 89 -2.23 3.37 9.21
CA HIS A 89 -3.68 3.47 9.46
C HIS A 89 -4.39 2.13 9.25
N ALA A 90 -5.22 1.72 10.21
CA ALA A 90 -6.14 0.60 10.01
C ALA A 90 -7.31 1.01 9.12
N THR A 91 -7.49 0.33 7.99
CA THR A 91 -8.59 0.67 7.08
C THR A 91 -9.93 0.21 7.66
N THR A 92 -10.94 1.07 7.61
CA THR A 92 -12.34 0.72 7.85
C THR A 92 -12.90 -0.12 6.70
N PRO A 93 -14.04 -0.82 6.88
CA PRO A 93 -14.68 -1.58 5.79
C PRO A 93 -15.04 -0.74 4.56
N ALA A 94 -15.42 0.53 4.76
CA ALA A 94 -15.69 1.46 3.67
C ALA A 94 -14.42 1.79 2.88
N GLU A 95 -13.29 1.93 3.60
CA GLU A 95 -11.97 2.17 3.02
C GLU A 95 -11.47 1.01 2.19
N THR A 96 -11.56 -0.20 2.75
CA THR A 96 -11.26 -1.46 2.06
C THR A 96 -12.02 -1.56 0.73
N ARG A 97 -13.28 -1.14 0.69
CA ARG A 97 -14.08 -1.21 -0.54
C ARG A 97 -13.60 -0.29 -1.67
N LYS A 98 -13.07 0.92 -1.39
CA LYS A 98 -12.47 1.71 -2.49
C LYS A 98 -11.10 1.17 -2.87
N TRP A 99 -10.33 0.62 -1.93
CA TRP A 99 -9.09 -0.09 -2.28
C TRP A 99 -9.33 -1.31 -3.18
N ARG A 100 -10.44 -2.02 -2.98
CA ARG A 100 -10.92 -3.04 -3.92
C ARG A 100 -11.19 -2.48 -5.31
N TRP A 101 -11.78 -1.29 -5.40
CA TRP A 101 -12.01 -0.63 -6.67
C TRP A 101 -10.70 -0.26 -7.35
N VAL A 102 -9.70 0.25 -6.62
CA VAL A 102 -8.34 0.47 -7.16
C VAL A 102 -7.73 -0.84 -7.66
N ALA A 103 -7.82 -1.92 -6.88
CA ALA A 103 -7.32 -3.24 -7.29
C ALA A 103 -7.97 -3.73 -8.59
N PHE A 104 -9.25 -3.40 -8.81
CA PHE A 104 -9.93 -3.66 -10.08
C PHE A 104 -9.41 -2.79 -11.22
N GLN A 105 -9.16 -1.49 -11.00
CA GLN A 105 -8.60 -0.61 -12.04
C GLN A 105 -7.21 -1.07 -12.50
N VAL A 106 -6.36 -1.47 -11.56
CA VAL A 106 -4.99 -1.92 -11.86
C VAL A 106 -4.97 -3.24 -12.62
N ALA A 107 -5.85 -4.17 -12.26
CA ALA A 107 -5.92 -5.47 -12.94
C ALA A 107 -7.36 -5.98 -13.03
N PRO A 108 -8.13 -5.50 -14.02
CA PRO A 108 -9.52 -5.88 -14.23
C PRO A 108 -9.67 -7.38 -14.49
N ASN A 109 -10.82 -7.95 -14.16
CA ASN A 109 -11.16 -9.33 -14.52
C ASN A 109 -12.57 -9.44 -15.11
N PRO A 110 -12.87 -10.52 -15.86
CA PRO A 110 -14.17 -10.71 -16.51
C PRO A 110 -15.35 -10.81 -15.52
N GLN A 111 -15.07 -11.06 -14.24
CA GLN A 111 -16.06 -11.20 -13.18
C GLN A 111 -16.45 -9.86 -12.55
N GLY A 112 -15.77 -8.76 -12.93
CA GLY A 112 -16.01 -7.43 -12.37
C GLY A 112 -15.59 -7.30 -10.90
N GLN A 113 -14.75 -8.21 -10.40
CA GLN A 113 -14.37 -8.27 -8.99
C GLN A 113 -13.02 -7.57 -8.74
N GLY A 114 -12.96 -6.68 -7.75
CA GLY A 114 -11.68 -6.16 -7.25
C GLY A 114 -10.98 -7.20 -6.39
N ARG A 115 -9.93 -7.85 -6.93
CA ARG A 115 -9.06 -8.76 -6.15
C ARG A 115 -7.73 -8.10 -5.88
N PHE A 116 -7.33 -8.06 -4.62
CA PHE A 116 -6.02 -7.60 -4.22
C PHE A 116 -4.93 -8.50 -4.82
N PRO A 117 -3.70 -7.99 -5.00
CA PRO A 117 -2.59 -8.79 -5.53
C PRO A 117 -2.38 -10.10 -4.75
N TRP A 118 -2.32 -10.05 -3.42
CA TRP A 118 -2.04 -11.22 -2.56
C TRP A 118 -3.13 -12.31 -2.61
N GLU A 119 -4.35 -11.99 -3.02
CA GLU A 119 -5.44 -12.96 -3.13
C GLU A 119 -5.41 -13.76 -4.43
N ARG A 120 -4.64 -13.31 -5.42
CA ARG A 120 -4.52 -14.00 -6.71
C ARG A 120 -3.44 -15.06 -6.67
N PHE A 121 -2.38 -14.79 -5.91
CA PHE A 121 -1.21 -15.67 -5.82
C PHE A 121 -1.27 -16.65 -4.64
N ASN A 122 -2.16 -16.41 -3.66
CA ASN A 122 -2.47 -17.34 -2.56
C ASN A 122 -3.74 -18.19 -2.79
N ALA A 123 -4.31 -18.18 -4.01
CA ALA A 123 -5.53 -18.92 -4.37
C ALA A 123 -5.24 -20.25 -5.07
#